data_AF-A0A7C3M0B4-F1
#
_entry.id   AF-A0A7C3M0B4-F1
#
_cell.length_a   1.000
_cell.length_b   1.000
_cell.length_c   1.000
_cell.angle_alpha   90.00
_cell.angle_beta   90.00
_cell.angle_gamma   90.00
#
_symmetry.space_group_name_H-M   'P 1'
#
loop_
_entity.id
_entity.type
_entity.pdbx_description
1 polymer ?
#
loop_
_entity_poly.entity_id
_entity_poly.type
_entity_poly.pdbx_seq_one_letter_code
_entity_poly.pdbx_strand_id
1 'polypeptide(L)'
;MYIYIIVAFILFIYGAFSTIFHSTDMVGGIGRAYGDANLSLFGYLAYIDLIIILYPLYKLYHNRYLLKQIDFYVGWIIFFISLMILESLVLKFSQVGSVGITLKLFLLPYIGKAVLWLLWLMTILVSLVLIVEDIPDWYIIKKTSRKPRSLRRG
;
A
#
# COMPACT_ATOMS: atom_id res chain seq x y z
N MET A 1 -21.00 4.18 -2.54
CA MET A 1 -19.62 4.25 -1.98
C MET A 1 -19.07 2.90 -1.55
N TYR A 2 -19.75 2.11 -0.70
CA TYR A 2 -19.30 0.74 -0.36
C TYR A 2 -19.15 -0.16 -1.58
N ILE A 3 -20.06 -0.05 -2.54
CA ILE A 3 -20.00 -0.80 -3.80
C ILE A 3 -18.67 -0.59 -4.53
N TYR A 4 -18.13 0.65 -4.55
CA TYR A 4 -16.84 0.93 -5.21
C TYR A 4 -15.67 0.31 -4.47
N ILE A 5 -15.68 0.32 -3.13
CA ILE A 5 -14.64 -0.31 -2.31
C ILE A 5 -14.67 -1.83 -2.47
N ILE A 6 -15.86 -2.43 -2.50
CA ILE A 6 -16.04 -3.87 -2.73
C ILE A 6 -15.61 -4.27 -4.14
N VAL A 7 -16.00 -3.50 -5.17
CA VAL A 7 -15.56 -3.73 -6.55
C VAL A 7 -14.04 -3.62 -6.67
N ALA A 8 -13.43 -2.59 -6.06
CA ALA A 8 -11.98 -2.48 -6.02
C ALA A 8 -11.34 -3.70 -5.33
N PHE A 9 -11.88 -4.13 -4.20
CA PHE A 9 -11.38 -5.29 -3.45
C PHE A 9 -11.40 -6.57 -4.30
N ILE A 10 -12.49 -6.83 -5.02
CA ILE A 10 -12.60 -7.96 -5.95
C ILE A 10 -11.57 -7.86 -7.07
N LEU A 11 -11.38 -6.67 -7.65
CA LEU A 11 -10.40 -6.44 -8.72
C LEU A 11 -8.96 -6.65 -8.22
N PHE A 12 -8.63 -6.18 -7.02
CA PHE A 12 -7.31 -6.39 -6.41
C PHE A 12 -7.05 -7.87 -6.11
N ILE A 13 -8.05 -8.63 -5.65
CA ILE A 13 -7.92 -10.08 -5.46
C ILE A 13 -7.72 -10.79 -6.80
N TYR A 14 -8.51 -10.46 -7.82
CA TYR A 14 -8.33 -11.01 -9.16
C TYR A 14 -6.94 -10.68 -9.69
N GLY A 15 -6.48 -9.44 -9.51
CA GLY A 15 -5.11 -9.03 -9.84
C GLY A 15 -4.06 -9.86 -9.13
N ALA A 16 -4.18 -10.07 -7.81
CA ALA A 16 -3.21 -10.85 -7.04
C ALA A 16 -3.16 -12.30 -7.49
N PHE A 17 -4.34 -12.92 -7.69
CA PHE A 17 -4.44 -14.25 -8.27
C PHE A 17 -3.80 -14.30 -9.66
N SER A 18 -4.06 -13.29 -10.46
CA SER A 18 -3.52 -13.17 -11.81
C SER A 18 -2.01 -13.05 -11.85
N THR A 19 -1.42 -12.32 -10.92
CA THR A 19 0.03 -12.15 -10.82
C THR A 19 0.71 -13.45 -10.38
N ILE A 20 0.11 -14.20 -9.46
CA ILE A 20 0.65 -15.49 -9.00
C ILE A 20 0.52 -16.57 -10.09
N PHE A 21 -0.61 -16.61 -10.80
CA PHE A 21 -0.95 -17.66 -11.75
C PHE A 21 -0.82 -17.23 -13.22
N HIS A 22 -0.05 -16.17 -13.51
CA HIS A 22 0.04 -15.53 -14.84
C HIS A 22 0.44 -16.50 -15.97
N SER A 23 1.24 -17.52 -15.65
CA SER A 23 1.68 -18.55 -16.60
C SER A 23 0.61 -19.61 -16.91
N THR A 24 -0.48 -19.67 -16.14
CA THR A 24 -1.54 -20.66 -16.32
C THR A 24 -2.67 -20.12 -17.21
N ASP A 25 -3.36 -20.99 -17.94
CA ASP A 25 -4.52 -20.58 -18.73
C ASP A 25 -5.76 -20.25 -17.87
N MET A 26 -5.69 -20.52 -16.55
CA MET A 26 -6.81 -20.34 -15.63
C MET A 26 -7.27 -18.89 -15.49
N VAL A 27 -6.37 -17.92 -15.69
CA VAL A 27 -6.67 -16.50 -15.49
C VAL A 27 -7.21 -15.82 -16.77
N GLY A 28 -7.16 -16.51 -17.90
CA GLY A 28 -7.47 -15.97 -19.22
C GLY A 28 -6.45 -14.93 -19.73
N GLY A 29 -6.67 -14.43 -20.94
CA GLY A 29 -5.73 -13.51 -21.60
C GLY A 29 -5.55 -12.16 -20.90
N ILE A 30 -6.64 -11.62 -20.32
CA ILE A 30 -6.61 -10.34 -19.58
C ILE A 30 -5.78 -10.50 -18.30
N GLY A 31 -6.01 -11.58 -17.56
CA GLY A 31 -5.25 -11.87 -16.36
C GLY A 31 -3.76 -12.03 -16.67
N ARG A 32 -3.41 -12.89 -17.62
CA ARG A 32 -2.01 -13.06 -18.03
C ARG A 32 -1.33 -11.72 -18.37
N ALA A 33 -1.96 -10.88 -19.19
CA ALA A 33 -1.43 -9.56 -19.52
C ALA A 33 -1.25 -8.65 -18.28
N TYR A 34 -2.20 -8.65 -17.36
CA TYR A 34 -2.11 -7.90 -16.11
C TYR A 34 -0.98 -8.43 -15.20
N GLY A 35 -0.89 -9.74 -15.03
CA GLY A 35 0.12 -10.40 -14.20
C GLY A 35 1.53 -10.15 -14.73
N ASP A 36 1.73 -10.32 -16.04
CA ASP A 36 3.01 -10.06 -16.72
C ASP A 36 3.41 -8.58 -16.60
N ALA A 37 2.45 -7.67 -16.78
CA ALA A 37 2.69 -6.25 -16.57
C ALA A 37 3.09 -5.94 -15.12
N ASN A 38 2.40 -6.52 -14.13
CA ASN A 38 2.70 -6.30 -12.71
C ASN A 38 4.11 -6.80 -12.35
N LEU A 39 4.46 -8.02 -12.79
CA LEU A 39 5.81 -8.58 -12.63
C LEU A 39 6.87 -7.72 -13.33
N SER A 40 6.61 -7.24 -14.54
CA SER A 40 7.56 -6.40 -15.27
C SER A 40 7.79 -5.04 -14.59
N LEU A 41 6.75 -4.49 -13.96
CA LEU A 41 6.82 -3.18 -13.30
C LEU A 41 7.47 -3.27 -11.92
N PHE A 42 7.04 -4.24 -11.12
CA PHE A 42 7.36 -4.33 -9.69
C PHE A 42 8.19 -5.56 -9.30
N GLY A 43 8.59 -6.41 -10.24
CA GLY A 43 9.50 -7.52 -9.97
C GLY A 43 8.98 -8.44 -8.86
N TYR A 44 9.81 -8.71 -7.86
CA TYR A 44 9.42 -9.55 -6.72
C TYR A 44 8.41 -8.86 -5.78
N LEU A 45 8.35 -7.53 -5.79
CA LEU A 45 7.35 -6.78 -5.02
C LEU A 45 5.93 -7.01 -5.59
N ALA A 46 5.80 -7.37 -6.87
CA ALA A 46 4.53 -7.71 -7.53
C ALA A 46 3.78 -8.90 -6.88
N TYR A 47 4.46 -9.75 -6.12
CA TYR A 47 3.80 -10.87 -5.43
C TYR A 47 3.08 -10.45 -4.14
N ILE A 48 3.46 -9.29 -3.56
CA ILE A 48 2.99 -8.84 -2.25
C ILE A 48 2.32 -7.46 -2.29
N ASP A 49 2.58 -6.65 -3.31
CA ASP A 49 2.02 -5.31 -3.51
C ASP A 49 0.49 -5.25 -3.39
N LEU A 50 -0.22 -6.14 -4.07
CA LEU A 50 -1.67 -6.16 -4.09
C LEU A 50 -2.24 -6.59 -2.74
N ILE A 51 -1.54 -7.44 -1.99
CA ILE A 51 -1.89 -7.81 -0.61
C ILE A 51 -1.69 -6.62 0.32
N ILE A 52 -0.59 -5.88 0.16
CA ILE A 52 -0.28 -4.68 0.93
C ILE A 52 -1.35 -3.60 0.71
N ILE A 53 -1.78 -3.39 -0.54
CA ILE A 53 -2.84 -2.44 -0.90
C ILE A 53 -4.24 -2.89 -0.42
N LEU A 54 -4.43 -4.19 -0.20
CA LEU A 54 -5.69 -4.71 0.32
C LEU A 54 -5.98 -4.25 1.76
N TYR A 55 -4.94 -4.06 2.57
CA TYR A 55 -5.07 -3.60 3.95
C TYR A 55 -5.64 -2.17 4.10
N PRO A 56 -5.12 -1.12 3.44
CA PRO A 56 -5.73 0.20 3.49
C PRO A 56 -7.16 0.18 2.95
N LEU A 57 -7.42 -0.62 1.91
CA LEU A 57 -8.76 -0.73 1.33
C LEU A 57 -9.77 -1.34 2.33
N TYR A 58 -9.34 -2.34 3.11
CA TYR A 58 -10.12 -2.87 4.23
C TYR A 58 -10.37 -1.81 5.32
N LYS A 59 -9.36 -1.01 5.69
CA LYS A 59 -9.52 0.06 6.68
C LYS A 59 -10.52 1.13 6.20
N LEU A 60 -10.49 1.50 4.93
CA LEU A 60 -11.45 2.42 4.30
C LEU A 60 -12.88 1.86 4.29
N TYR A 61 -13.04 0.54 4.12
CA TYR A 61 -14.34 -0.11 4.22
C TYR A 61 -14.93 0.04 5.63
N HIS A 62 -14.12 -0.16 6.68
CA HIS A 62 -14.59 -0.07 8.06
C HIS A 62 -14.78 1.37 8.55
N ASN A 63 -13.90 2.29 8.15
CA ASN A 63 -13.93 3.66 8.61
C ASN A 63 -13.95 4.66 7.45
N ARG A 64 -15.14 5.16 7.12
CA ARG A 64 -15.34 6.13 6.03
C ARG A 64 -14.77 7.52 6.30
N TYR A 65 -14.44 7.85 7.55
CA TYR A 65 -13.80 9.13 7.86
C TYR A 65 -12.41 9.24 7.22
N LEU A 66 -11.71 8.11 7.09
CA LEU A 66 -10.39 8.02 6.48
C LEU A 66 -10.39 8.44 4.99
N LEU A 67 -11.53 8.34 4.29
CA LEU A 67 -11.62 8.78 2.88
C LEU A 67 -11.41 10.28 2.69
N LYS A 68 -11.56 11.06 3.76
CA LYS A 68 -11.34 12.51 3.75
C LYS A 68 -9.99 12.91 4.35
N GLN A 69 -9.24 11.96 4.89
CA GLN A 69 -7.94 12.21 5.49
C GLN A 69 -6.86 12.01 4.42
N ILE A 70 -6.24 13.12 4.01
CA ILE A 70 -5.17 13.07 3.03
C ILE A 70 -3.94 12.32 3.57
N ASP A 71 -3.69 12.45 4.88
CA ASP A 71 -2.56 11.83 5.58
C ASP A 71 -2.57 10.30 5.45
N PHE A 72 -3.77 9.69 5.49
CA PHE A 72 -3.95 8.27 5.24
C PHE A 72 -3.41 7.86 3.87
N TYR A 73 -3.87 8.52 2.79
CA TYR A 73 -3.45 8.18 1.43
C TYR A 73 -1.97 8.47 1.21
N VAL A 74 -1.49 9.61 1.70
CA VAL A 74 -0.08 10.01 1.60
C VAL A 74 0.81 9.01 2.32
N GLY A 75 0.44 8.57 3.52
CA GLY A 75 1.15 7.55 4.28
C GLY A 75 1.31 6.24 3.50
N TRP A 76 0.21 5.73 2.91
CA TRP A 76 0.25 4.50 2.11
C TRP A 76 1.04 4.64 0.81
N ILE A 77 0.95 5.78 0.13
CA ILE A 77 1.73 6.04 -1.09
C ILE A 77 3.23 6.11 -0.75
N ILE A 78 3.62 6.85 0.30
CA ILE A 78 5.02 6.93 0.72
C ILE A 78 5.52 5.56 1.18
N PHE A 79 4.71 4.79 1.91
CA PHE A 79 5.03 3.43 2.31
C PHE A 79 5.34 2.55 1.09
N PHE A 80 4.47 2.59 0.07
CA PHE A 80 4.65 1.83 -1.15
C PHE A 80 5.93 2.25 -1.91
N ILE A 81 6.17 3.55 -2.07
CA ILE A 81 7.42 4.06 -2.68
C ILE A 81 8.63 3.60 -1.89
N SER A 82 8.57 3.64 -0.56
CA SER A 82 9.66 3.18 0.31
C SER A 82 9.96 1.69 0.10
N LEU A 83 8.95 0.85 -0.06
CA LEU A 83 9.14 -0.57 -0.41
C LEU A 83 9.80 -0.77 -1.78
N MET A 84 9.46 0.05 -2.78
CA MET A 84 10.12 0.00 -4.09
C MET A 84 11.60 0.39 -4.01
N ILE A 85 11.93 1.40 -3.19
CA ILE A 85 13.33 1.76 -2.91
C ILE A 85 14.03 0.60 -2.22
N LEU A 86 13.41 -0.01 -1.22
CA LEU A 86 13.95 -1.18 -0.49
C LEU A 86 14.26 -2.34 -1.43
N GLU A 87 13.29 -2.70 -2.28
CA GLU A 87 13.43 -3.76 -3.28
C GLU A 87 14.66 -3.50 -4.16
N SER A 88 14.79 -2.28 -4.68
CA SER A 88 15.91 -1.88 -5.54
C SER A 88 17.28 -1.90 -4.83
N LEU A 89 17.30 -1.71 -3.51
CA LEU A 89 18.50 -1.70 -2.68
C LEU A 89 18.97 -3.11 -2.30
N VAL A 90 18.02 -3.99 -1.96
CA VAL A 90 18.29 -5.31 -1.38
C VAL A 90 18.39 -6.39 -2.46
N LEU A 91 17.54 -6.34 -3.49
CA LEU A 91 17.46 -7.39 -4.49
C LEU A 91 18.45 -7.18 -5.66
N LYS A 92 18.70 -8.28 -6.38
CA LYS A 92 19.51 -8.27 -7.60
C LYS A 92 18.71 -7.71 -8.76
N PHE A 93 19.37 -7.12 -9.76
CA PHE A 93 18.71 -6.54 -10.95
C PHE A 93 17.73 -7.47 -11.67
N SER A 94 17.97 -8.79 -11.68
CA SER A 94 17.06 -9.76 -12.30
C SER A 94 15.75 -9.99 -11.53
N GLN A 95 15.66 -9.49 -10.30
CA GLN A 95 14.53 -9.67 -9.39
C GLN A 95 13.79 -8.36 -9.12
N VAL A 96 14.40 -7.23 -9.48
CA VAL A 96 13.83 -5.89 -9.28
C VAL A 96 12.98 -5.52 -10.48
N GLY A 97 11.79 -4.99 -10.23
CA GLY A 97 10.94 -4.46 -11.28
C GLY A 97 11.57 -3.29 -12.06
N SER A 98 11.12 -3.07 -13.29
CA SER A 98 11.61 -1.96 -14.12
C SER A 98 11.49 -0.59 -13.42
N VAL A 99 10.48 -0.38 -12.59
CA VAL A 99 10.33 0.88 -11.85
C VAL A 99 11.39 1.01 -10.77
N GLY A 100 11.67 -0.04 -10.00
CA GLY A 100 12.72 -0.04 -8.98
C GLY A 100 14.12 0.15 -9.58
N ILE A 101 14.39 -0.45 -10.74
CA ILE A 101 15.64 -0.25 -11.48
C ILE A 101 15.76 1.21 -11.92
N THR A 102 14.71 1.76 -12.53
CA THR A 102 14.69 3.17 -12.99
C THR A 102 14.92 4.12 -11.83
N LEU A 103 14.22 3.92 -10.70
CA LEU A 103 14.42 4.71 -9.49
C LEU A 103 15.85 4.65 -8.99
N LYS A 104 16.43 3.44 -8.87
CA LYS A 104 17.82 3.27 -8.43
C LYS A 104 18.81 3.96 -9.38
N LEU A 105 18.67 3.75 -10.68
CA LEU A 105 19.56 4.35 -11.69
C LEU A 105 19.45 5.87 -11.73
N PHE A 106 18.25 6.40 -11.48
CA PHE A 106 18.06 7.84 -11.36
C PHE A 106 18.69 8.38 -10.08
N LEU A 107 18.42 7.78 -8.91
CA LEU A 107 18.86 8.35 -7.63
C LEU A 107 20.35 8.13 -7.34
N LEU A 108 20.90 6.97 -7.68
CA LEU A 108 22.25 6.57 -7.27
C LEU A 108 23.35 7.55 -7.72
N PRO A 109 23.34 8.10 -8.97
CA PRO A 109 24.31 9.11 -9.39
C PRO A 109 24.21 10.44 -8.64
N TYR A 110 23.03 10.82 -8.16
CA TYR A 110 22.83 12.12 -7.50
C TYR A 110 23.17 12.10 -6.01
N ILE A 111 22.73 11.07 -5.28
CA ILE A 111 22.85 11.04 -3.81
C ILE A 111 23.80 9.95 -3.29
N GLY A 112 24.16 8.98 -4.13
CA GLY A 112 25.01 7.86 -3.73
C GLY A 112 24.28 6.81 -2.88
N LYS A 113 24.91 5.63 -2.73
CA LYS A 113 24.30 4.45 -2.08
C LYS A 113 23.96 4.67 -0.60
N ALA A 114 24.84 5.35 0.15
CA ALA A 114 24.65 5.56 1.58
C ALA A 114 23.43 6.45 1.87
N VAL A 115 23.28 7.54 1.13
CA VAL A 115 22.13 8.44 1.27
C VAL A 115 20.85 7.78 0.76
N LEU A 116 20.91 6.89 -0.23
CA LEU A 116 19.75 6.13 -0.68
C LEU A 116 19.20 5.20 0.42
N TRP A 117 20.08 4.57 1.21
CA TRP A 117 19.67 3.82 2.42
C TRP A 117 19.06 4.74 3.49
N LEU A 118 19.63 5.92 3.69
CA LEU A 118 19.09 6.90 4.63
C LEU A 118 17.71 7.42 4.16
N LEU A 119 17.54 7.70 2.87
CA LEU A 119 16.28 8.11 2.26
C LEU A 119 15.22 7.03 2.45
N TRP A 120 15.57 5.77 2.21
CA TRP A 120 14.68 4.64 2.49
C TRP A 120 14.23 4.65 3.96
N LEU A 121 15.18 4.79 4.90
CA LEU A 121 14.88 4.82 6.33
C LEU A 121 13.99 6.01 6.72
N MET A 122 14.23 7.20 6.17
CA MET A 122 13.41 8.38 6.45
C MET A 122 12.00 8.22 5.88
N THR A 123 11.87 7.73 4.65
CA THR A 123 10.56 7.53 4.01
C THR A 123 9.73 6.45 4.71
N ILE A 124 10.35 5.35 5.14
CA ILE A 124 9.62 4.31 5.87
C ILE A 124 9.13 4.84 7.23
N LEU A 125 9.97 5.60 7.96
CA LEU A 125 9.58 6.19 9.24
C LEU A 125 8.42 7.18 9.08
N VAL A 126 8.52 8.11 8.13
CA VAL A 126 7.43 9.07 7.86
C VAL A 126 6.15 8.36 7.49
N SER A 127 6.22 7.33 6.64
CA SER A 127 5.04 6.56 6.25
C SER A 127 4.37 5.85 7.43
N LEU A 128 5.18 5.28 8.35
CA LEU A 128 4.66 4.61 9.53
C LEU A 128 4.00 5.59 10.50
N VAL A 129 4.58 6.76 10.71
CA VAL A 129 3.98 7.82 11.55
C VAL A 129 2.60 8.18 11.01
N LEU A 130 2.49 8.48 9.71
CA LEU A 130 1.20 8.83 9.09
C LEU A 130 0.16 7.70 9.20
N ILE A 131 0.57 6.44 8.98
CA ILE A 131 -0.35 5.29 9.05
C ILE A 131 -0.82 5.02 10.49
N VAL A 132 0.05 5.23 11.49
CA VAL A 132 -0.21 4.96 12.91
C VAL A 132 -1.03 6.07 13.57
N GLU A 133 -0.78 7.33 13.26
CA GLU A 133 -1.55 8.47 13.78
C GLU A 133 -3.05 8.36 13.43
N ASP A 134 -3.38 7.74 12.30
CA ASP A 134 -4.75 7.44 11.89
C ASP A 134 -5.37 6.21 12.59
N ILE A 135 -4.72 5.59 13.57
CA ILE A 135 -5.34 4.57 14.42
C ILE A 135 -6.19 5.33 15.45
N PRO A 136 -7.53 5.24 15.40
CA PRO A 136 -8.35 5.96 16.35
C PRO A 136 -7.99 5.50 17.76
N ASP A 137 -7.62 6.46 18.61
CA ASP A 137 -7.40 6.26 20.04
C ASP A 137 -8.58 5.45 20.60
N TRP A 138 -8.33 4.19 20.95
CA TRP A 138 -9.30 3.31 21.60
C TRP A 138 -9.91 3.99 22.85
N TYR A 139 -9.19 4.95 23.42
CA TYR A 139 -9.59 5.83 24.50
C TYR A 139 -10.78 6.76 24.16
N ILE A 140 -10.84 7.33 22.94
CA ILE A 140 -11.91 8.25 22.51
C ILE A 140 -13.23 7.48 22.27
N ILE A 141 -13.14 6.27 21.72
CA ILE A 141 -14.29 5.39 21.48
C ILE A 141 -14.93 4.98 22.82
N LYS A 142 -14.11 4.62 23.82
CA LYS A 142 -14.61 4.24 25.15
C LYS A 142 -15.27 5.42 25.88
N LYS A 143 -14.74 6.65 25.74
CA LYS A 143 -15.28 7.85 26.38
C LYS A 143 -16.62 8.30 25.79
N THR A 144 -16.83 8.13 24.49
CA THR A 144 -18.09 8.48 23.82
C THR A 144 -19.23 7.51 24.16
N SER A 145 -18.92 6.23 24.43
CA SER A 145 -19.89 5.23 24.89
C SER A 145 -20.34 5.38 26.35
N ARG A 146 -19.61 6.19 27.15
CA ARG A 146 -19.83 6.36 28.60
C ARG A 146 -20.61 7.62 28.98
N LYS A 147 -21.18 8.38 28.04
CA LYS A 147 -22.03 9.54 28.40
C LYS A 147 -23.48 9.06 28.59
N PRO A 148 -23.98 8.87 29.83
CA PRO A 148 -25.38 8.50 30.04
C PRO A 148 -26.30 9.62 29.53
N ARG A 149 -27.32 9.21 28.78
CA ARG A 149 -28.39 10.05 28.19
C ARG A 149 -29.35 10.66 29.23
N SER A 150 -28.94 10.91 30.47
CA SER A 150 -29.86 11.27 31.57
C SER A 150 -30.00 12.77 31.88
N LEU A 151 -29.46 13.68 31.07
CA LEU A 151 -29.53 15.14 31.34
C LEU A 151 -30.13 15.93 30.17
N ARG A 152 -31.25 15.46 29.61
CA ARG A 152 -32.01 16.20 28.60
C ARG A 152 -33.52 16.15 28.80
N ARG A 153 -33.97 16.05 30.06
CA ARG A 153 -35.32 16.38 30.51
C ARG A 153 -35.18 16.99 31.90
N GLY A 154 -35.47 18.28 31.99
CA GLY A 154 -35.42 19.15 33.16
C GLY A 154 -35.77 20.54 32.67
#